data_AF-A0A928SGP2-F1
#
_entry.id   AF-A0A928SGP2-F1
#
_cell.length_a   1.000
_cell.length_b   1.000
_cell.length_c   1.000
_cell.angle_alpha   90.00
_cell.angle_beta   90.00
_cell.angle_gamma   90.00
#
_symmetry.space_group_name_H-M   'P 1'
#
loop_
_entity.id
_entity.type
_entity.pdbx_description
1 polymer ?
#
loop_
_entity_poly.entity_id
_entity_poly.type
_entity_poly.pdbx_seq_one_letter_code
_entity_poly.pdbx_strand_id
1 'polypeptide(L)'
;MSSKRYPIPAGETRIELQVKNSRFIGRAGYTPSVAEAKTFIEKVKAEEPGCTHAVYAFAVGHGAAVTHGMSDAGEPSGTAGRPALAVVKGSGLGDVTVVIVRYFGGTKLGTGGLVKAYTETAQAILAALPVTEKVERRSVKVTIAYAFYEQVKRLVEAYQGQVETEEFATDVTLKLTFTTDELPLFQAALAETSHGQALAEIVNL
;
A
#
# COMPACT_ATOMS: atom_id res chain seq x y z
N MET A 1 15.33 -14.90 1.67
CA MET A 1 15.17 -13.44 1.55
C MET A 1 13.73 -13.15 1.95
N SER A 2 13.52 -12.48 3.08
CA SER A 2 12.16 -12.23 3.61
C SER A 2 11.28 -11.59 2.55
N SER A 3 10.14 -12.20 2.22
CA SER A 3 9.06 -11.51 1.52
C SER A 3 8.82 -10.14 2.16
N LYS A 4 8.75 -9.09 1.33
CA LYS A 4 8.41 -7.74 1.77
C LYS A 4 6.91 -7.66 2.01
N ARG A 5 6.47 -8.25 3.12
CA ARG A 5 5.12 -8.07 3.68
C ARG A 5 5.09 -6.74 4.43
N TYR A 6 4.13 -5.88 4.15
CA TYR A 6 3.92 -4.66 4.92
C TYR A 6 2.48 -4.18 4.85
N PRO A 7 2.00 -3.48 5.90
CA PRO A 7 0.63 -2.99 5.92
C PRO A 7 0.47 -1.78 4.98
N ILE A 8 -0.62 -1.78 4.22
CA ILE A 8 -1.05 -0.71 3.32
C ILE A 8 -2.53 -0.37 3.56
N PRO A 9 -3.01 0.82 3.16
CA PRO A 9 -4.43 1.12 3.21
C PRO A 9 -5.25 0.15 2.34
N ALA A 10 -6.37 -0.35 2.86
CA ALA A 10 -7.32 -1.20 2.14
C ALA A 10 -8.44 -0.41 1.43
N GLY A 11 -8.45 0.92 1.61
CA GLY A 11 -9.44 1.82 1.03
C GLY A 11 -9.14 3.28 1.37
N GLU A 12 -10.04 4.18 0.97
CA GLU A 12 -10.00 5.58 1.38
C GLU A 12 -10.75 5.77 2.71
N THR A 13 -10.32 6.75 3.50
CA THR A 13 -11.05 7.17 4.71
C THR A 13 -11.11 8.68 4.78
N ARG A 14 -12.19 9.19 5.39
CA ARG A 14 -12.40 10.60 5.68
C ARG A 14 -12.80 10.77 7.14
N ILE A 15 -12.20 11.74 7.82
CA ILE A 15 -12.64 12.21 9.14
C ILE A 15 -12.71 13.73 9.17
N GLU A 16 -13.34 14.27 10.20
CA GLU A 16 -13.37 15.70 10.44
C GLU A 16 -13.17 15.98 11.94
N LEU A 17 -12.31 16.95 12.26
CA LEU A 17 -12.06 17.46 13.60
C LEU A 17 -12.29 18.98 13.63
N GLN A 18 -12.70 19.50 14.79
CA GLN A 18 -12.88 20.93 15.00
C GLN A 18 -11.98 21.42 16.14
N VAL A 19 -11.18 22.46 15.88
CA VAL A 19 -10.25 23.06 16.85
C VAL A 19 -10.37 24.58 16.82
N LYS A 20 -10.84 25.18 17.92
CA LYS A 20 -11.07 26.63 18.07
C LYS A 20 -11.73 27.24 16.81
N ASN A 21 -12.90 26.71 16.45
CA ASN A 21 -13.70 27.06 15.28
C ASN A 21 -13.08 26.74 13.91
N SER A 22 -11.80 26.37 13.82
CA SER A 22 -11.22 25.86 12.58
C SER A 22 -11.64 24.41 12.36
N ARG A 23 -11.92 24.05 11.11
CA ARG A 23 -12.32 22.70 10.71
C ARG A 23 -11.18 22.03 9.97
N PHE A 24 -10.83 20.81 10.36
CA PHE A 24 -9.77 19.99 9.79
C PHE A 24 -10.38 18.71 9.24
N ILE A 25 -10.27 18.50 7.93
CA ILE A 25 -10.77 17.31 7.25
C ILE A 25 -9.55 16.46 6.89
N GLY A 26 -9.47 15.27 7.48
CA GLY A 26 -8.43 14.30 7.16
C GLY A 26 -8.93 13.36 6.07
N ARG A 27 -8.12 13.14 5.03
CA ARG A 27 -8.32 12.15 3.96
C ARG A 27 -7.08 11.27 3.88
N ALA A 28 -7.26 9.96 3.83
CA ALA A 28 -6.14 9.04 3.62
C ALA A 28 -6.53 7.92 2.65
N GLY A 29 -5.55 7.36 1.94
CA GLY A 29 -5.77 6.29 0.98
C GLY A 29 -4.49 5.64 0.47
N TYR A 30 -4.67 4.52 -0.24
CA TYR A 30 -3.59 3.75 -0.87
C TYR A 30 -3.05 4.45 -2.12
N THR A 31 -1.75 4.69 -2.14
CA THR A 31 -1.04 5.37 -3.24
C THR A 31 0.34 4.70 -3.43
N PRO A 32 0.46 3.68 -4.29
CA PRO A 32 1.69 2.89 -4.43
C PRO A 32 2.79 3.56 -5.27
N SER A 33 2.56 4.76 -5.75
CA SER A 33 3.57 5.56 -6.45
C SER A 33 3.47 7.04 -6.07
N VAL A 34 4.55 7.78 -6.29
CA VAL A 34 4.56 9.26 -6.12
C VAL A 34 3.57 9.93 -7.09
N ALA A 35 3.36 9.35 -8.27
CA ALA A 35 2.38 9.84 -9.24
C ALA A 35 0.95 9.68 -8.70
N GLU A 36 0.60 8.52 -8.14
CA GLU A 36 -0.70 8.28 -7.53
C GLU A 36 -0.91 9.12 -6.26
N ALA A 37 0.13 9.34 -5.46
CA ALA A 37 0.08 10.27 -4.34
C ALA A 37 -0.29 11.68 -4.80
N LYS A 38 0.33 12.18 -5.88
CA LYS A 38 -0.02 13.48 -6.49
C LYS A 38 -1.45 13.50 -7.00
N THR A 39 -1.88 12.47 -7.71
CA THR A 39 -3.26 12.35 -8.20
C THR A 39 -4.27 12.40 -7.05
N PHE A 40 -4.00 11.67 -5.96
CA PHE A 40 -4.85 11.67 -4.77
C PHE A 40 -4.92 13.06 -4.11
N ILE A 41 -3.79 13.75 -4.00
CA ILE A 41 -3.73 15.13 -3.46
C ILE A 41 -4.58 16.08 -4.30
N GLU A 42 -4.46 16.05 -5.62
CA GLU A 42 -5.24 16.91 -6.51
C GLU A 42 -6.74 16.56 -6.50
N LYS A 43 -7.08 15.26 -6.41
CA LYS A 43 -8.47 14.81 -6.19
C LYS A 43 -9.05 15.42 -4.91
N VAL A 44 -8.36 15.32 -3.78
CA VAL A 44 -8.86 15.87 -2.50
C VAL A 44 -9.00 17.39 -2.56
N LYS A 45 -8.05 18.11 -3.18
CA LYS A 45 -8.16 19.56 -3.37
C LYS A 45 -9.39 19.95 -4.21
N ALA A 46 -9.68 19.20 -5.26
CA ALA A 46 -10.85 19.44 -6.12
C ALA A 46 -12.17 19.17 -5.38
N GLU A 47 -12.21 18.15 -4.52
CA GLU A 47 -13.38 17.78 -3.71
C GLU A 47 -13.63 18.73 -2.51
N GLU A 48 -12.63 19.50 -2.09
CA GLU A 48 -12.73 20.46 -0.97
C GLU A 48 -12.51 21.91 -1.45
N PRO A 49 -13.41 22.44 -2.31
CA PRO A 49 -13.27 23.78 -2.86
C PRO A 49 -13.32 24.84 -1.76
N GLY A 50 -12.55 25.92 -1.96
CA GLY A 50 -12.47 27.04 -1.02
C GLY A 50 -11.72 26.72 0.28
N CYS A 51 -11.01 25.59 0.36
CA CYS A 51 -10.15 25.32 1.50
C CYS A 51 -9.01 26.35 1.61
N THR A 52 -8.59 26.63 2.84
CA THR A 52 -7.51 27.59 3.10
C THR A 52 -6.14 26.95 2.85
N HIS A 53 -5.97 25.72 3.31
CA HIS A 53 -4.74 24.94 3.17
C HIS A 53 -5.07 23.47 2.92
N ALA A 54 -4.37 22.85 1.97
CA ALA A 54 -4.45 21.41 1.69
C ALA A 54 -3.07 20.78 1.96
N VAL A 55 -2.78 20.60 3.24
CA VAL A 55 -1.51 20.04 3.75
C VAL A 55 -1.47 18.56 3.42
N TYR A 56 -0.32 18.02 3.07
CA TYR A 56 -0.19 16.59 2.82
C TYR A 56 1.10 16.02 3.37
N ALA A 57 1.07 14.71 3.60
CA ALA A 57 2.23 13.87 3.83
C ALA A 57 1.99 12.48 3.25
N PHE A 58 3.01 11.84 2.69
CA PHE A 58 2.92 10.48 2.15
C PHE A 58 4.17 9.66 2.42
N ALA A 59 4.00 8.35 2.38
CA ALA A 59 5.04 7.34 2.32
C ALA A 59 4.71 6.35 1.18
N VAL A 60 5.58 6.26 0.18
CA VAL A 60 5.45 5.35 -0.96
C VAL A 60 6.54 4.28 -0.85
N GLY A 61 6.16 3.01 -0.89
CA GLY A 61 7.01 1.87 -0.54
C GLY A 61 7.09 1.65 0.97
N HIS A 62 8.04 0.81 1.40
CA HIS A 62 8.23 0.43 2.80
C HIS A 62 9.70 0.07 3.09
N GLY A 63 10.09 0.10 4.37
CA GLY A 63 11.44 -0.24 4.82
C GLY A 63 12.50 0.69 4.21
N ALA A 64 13.64 0.14 3.79
CA ALA A 64 14.75 0.93 3.25
C ALA A 64 14.46 1.61 1.90
N ALA A 65 13.42 1.18 1.17
CA ALA A 65 13.07 1.70 -0.15
C ALA A 65 11.96 2.76 -0.11
N VAL A 66 11.53 3.18 1.08
CA VAL A 66 10.42 4.14 1.23
C VAL A 66 10.81 5.53 0.75
N THR A 67 9.93 6.16 -0.03
CA THR A 67 10.02 7.56 -0.44
C THR A 67 8.97 8.37 0.32
N HIS A 68 9.39 9.47 0.94
CA HIS A 68 8.53 10.35 1.70
C HIS A 68 8.36 11.70 1.01
N GLY A 69 7.19 12.33 1.17
CA GLY A 69 6.96 13.71 0.75
C GLY A 69 5.95 14.41 1.66
N MET A 70 6.02 15.73 1.73
CA MET A 70 5.11 16.54 2.52
C MET A 70 5.03 17.98 1.99
N SER A 71 4.00 18.71 2.38
CA SER A 71 3.90 20.16 2.17
C SER A 71 3.08 20.83 3.27
N ASP A 72 3.53 22.01 3.72
CA ASP A 72 2.75 22.88 4.61
C ASP A 72 1.63 23.64 3.87
N ALA A 73 1.57 23.59 2.53
CA ALA A 73 0.48 24.16 1.73
C ALA A 73 0.08 25.61 2.09
N GLY A 74 1.05 26.46 2.41
CA GLY A 74 0.85 27.85 2.79
C GLY A 74 0.68 28.12 4.29
N GLU A 75 0.61 27.07 5.13
CA GLU A 75 0.76 27.22 6.58
C GLU A 75 2.19 27.69 6.93
N PRO A 76 2.42 28.24 8.14
CA PRO A 76 3.75 28.55 8.61
C PRO A 76 4.69 27.34 8.52
N SER A 77 5.89 27.57 8.01
CA SER A 77 6.87 26.52 7.72
C SER A 77 7.09 25.57 8.91
N GLY A 78 6.97 24.27 8.64
CA GLY A 78 7.18 23.20 9.60
C GLY A 78 6.07 23.00 10.63
N THR A 79 4.95 23.73 10.52
CA THR A 79 3.85 23.64 11.50
C THR A 79 2.73 22.67 11.11
N ALA A 80 2.75 22.15 9.88
CA ALA A 80 1.65 21.32 9.37
C ALA A 80 2.12 20.03 8.69
N GLY A 81 2.83 20.15 7.57
CA GLY A 81 3.32 19.02 6.78
C GLY A 81 4.33 18.18 7.56
N ARG A 82 5.24 18.82 8.31
CA ARG A 82 6.24 18.12 9.12
C ARG A 82 5.62 17.29 10.26
N PRO A 83 4.69 17.82 11.07
CA PRO A 83 3.91 17.03 12.03
C PRO A 83 3.13 15.88 11.38
N ALA A 84 2.43 16.13 10.27
CA ALA A 84 1.68 15.08 9.56
C ALA A 84 2.61 13.96 9.07
N LEU A 85 3.77 14.31 8.51
CA LEU A 85 4.77 13.35 8.05
C LEU A 85 5.37 12.53 9.19
N ALA A 86 5.58 13.13 10.37
CA ALA A 86 6.05 12.40 11.54
C ALA A 86 5.06 11.30 11.95
N VAL A 87 3.76 11.57 11.88
CA VAL A 87 2.71 10.59 12.14
C VAL A 87 2.69 9.49 11.07
N VAL A 88 2.75 9.86 9.78
CA VAL A 88 2.83 8.89 8.68
C VAL A 88 4.02 7.96 8.87
N LYS A 89 5.21 8.49 9.16
CA LYS A 89 6.43 7.69 9.44
C LYS A 89 6.28 6.77 10.64
N GLY A 90 5.63 7.24 11.70
CA GLY A 90 5.41 6.46 12.93
C GLY A 90 4.35 5.37 12.80
N SER A 91 3.50 5.42 11.76
CA SER A 91 2.39 4.47 11.58
C SER A 91 2.82 3.06 11.17
N GLY A 92 4.00 2.92 10.55
CA GLY A 92 4.45 1.66 9.95
C GLY A 92 3.74 1.29 8.63
N LEU A 93 2.81 2.12 8.15
CA LEU A 93 2.14 1.90 6.86
C LEU A 93 3.04 2.28 5.69
N GLY A 94 3.00 1.46 4.63
CA GLY A 94 3.53 1.80 3.32
C GLY A 94 2.43 2.27 2.37
N ASP A 95 2.84 2.83 1.23
CA ASP A 95 1.95 3.24 0.13
C ASP A 95 0.72 4.04 0.58
N VAL A 96 0.92 5.00 1.48
CA VAL A 96 -0.15 5.79 2.08
C VAL A 96 0.07 7.28 1.80
N THR A 97 -1.00 7.96 1.43
CA THR A 97 -1.06 9.42 1.40
C THR A 97 -2.10 9.92 2.38
N VAL A 98 -1.75 10.95 3.14
CA VAL A 98 -2.66 11.69 4.02
C VAL A 98 -2.73 13.14 3.54
N VAL A 99 -3.94 13.65 3.35
CA VAL A 99 -4.23 15.05 3.04
C VAL A 99 -5.10 15.62 4.16
N ILE A 100 -4.69 16.74 4.72
CA ILE A 100 -5.40 17.45 5.79
C ILE A 100 -5.80 18.81 5.25
N VAL A 101 -7.10 18.96 5.01
CA VAL A 101 -7.70 20.19 4.55
C VAL A 101 -8.14 21.02 5.74
N ARG A 102 -7.74 22.29 5.76
CA ARG A 102 -8.12 23.23 6.81
C ARG A 102 -9.02 24.33 6.26
N TYR A 103 -10.12 24.56 6.96
CA TYR A 103 -10.94 25.76 6.84
C TYR A 103 -10.72 26.65 8.06
N PHE A 104 -10.23 27.89 7.84
CA PHE A 104 -9.94 28.82 8.92
C PHE A 104 -11.22 29.30 9.63
N GLY A 105 -11.25 29.18 10.96
CA GLY A 105 -12.41 29.52 11.79
C GLY A 105 -12.41 30.94 12.38
N GLY A 106 -11.65 31.88 11.82
CA GLY A 106 -11.57 33.26 12.32
C GLY A 106 -10.63 33.48 13.51
N THR A 107 -10.20 32.42 14.21
CA THR A 107 -9.27 32.50 15.35
C THR A 107 -7.94 31.81 15.04
N LYS A 108 -6.83 32.53 15.21
CA LYS A 108 -5.48 31.97 15.00
C LYS A 108 -5.16 30.93 16.08
N LEU A 109 -4.59 29.79 15.68
CA LEU A 109 -4.19 28.71 16.58
C LEU A 109 -2.79 28.92 17.19
N GLY A 110 -1.95 29.75 16.55
CA GLY A 110 -0.52 29.85 16.86
C GLY A 110 0.26 28.59 16.44
N THR A 111 1.59 28.68 16.44
CA THR A 111 2.49 27.59 15.98
C THR A 111 2.22 26.26 16.68
N GLY A 112 2.16 26.26 18.02
CA GLY A 112 1.92 25.03 18.80
C GLY A 112 0.52 24.46 18.57
N GLY A 113 -0.49 25.32 18.37
CA GLY A 113 -1.85 24.88 18.09
C GLY A 113 -1.99 24.24 16.70
N LEU A 114 -1.27 24.75 15.69
CA LEU A 114 -1.22 24.14 14.36
C LEU A 114 -0.55 22.78 14.40
N VAL A 115 0.64 22.70 15.00
CA VAL A 115 1.39 21.45 15.15
C VAL A 115 0.51 20.39 15.80
N LYS A 116 -0.18 20.75 16.90
CA LYS A 116 -1.11 19.85 17.59
C LYS A 116 -2.26 19.41 16.71
N ALA A 117 -2.98 20.34 16.06
CA ALA A 117 -4.15 20.03 15.25
C ALA A 117 -3.84 19.13 14.05
N TYR A 118 -2.73 19.38 13.34
CA TYR A 118 -2.29 18.54 12.21
C TYR A 118 -1.82 17.15 12.68
N THR A 119 -1.12 17.08 13.81
CA THR A 119 -0.73 15.79 14.42
C THR A 119 -1.97 14.96 14.79
N GLU A 120 -2.92 15.55 15.51
CA GLU A 120 -4.14 14.87 15.96
C GLU A 120 -4.99 14.42 14.78
N THR A 121 -5.13 15.25 13.74
CA THR A 121 -5.87 14.88 12.53
C THR A 121 -5.21 13.72 11.80
N ALA A 122 -3.88 13.74 11.64
CA ALA A 122 -3.14 12.65 11.02
C ALA A 122 -3.24 11.34 11.84
N GLN A 123 -3.19 11.42 13.17
CA GLN A 123 -3.31 10.25 14.04
C GLN A 123 -4.72 9.65 13.96
N ALA A 124 -5.74 10.49 14.06
CA ALA A 124 -7.13 10.05 14.02
C ALA A 124 -7.48 9.42 12.66
N ILE A 125 -7.03 9.99 11.54
CA ILE A 125 -7.34 9.41 10.22
C ILE A 125 -6.64 8.07 10.02
N LEU A 126 -5.37 7.94 10.41
CA LEU A 126 -4.64 6.67 10.27
C LEU A 126 -5.18 5.59 11.22
N ALA A 127 -5.66 5.96 12.40
CA ALA A 127 -6.32 5.02 13.31
C ALA A 127 -7.66 4.50 12.76
N ALA A 128 -8.37 5.30 11.96
CA ALA A 128 -9.64 4.93 11.35
C ALA A 128 -9.48 4.25 9.97
N LEU A 129 -8.29 4.28 9.38
CA LEU A 129 -8.02 3.78 8.03
C LEU A 129 -8.01 2.24 8.04
N PRO A 130 -8.83 1.55 7.23
CA PRO A 130 -8.73 0.10 7.10
C PRO A 130 -7.40 -0.27 6.44
N VAL A 131 -6.78 -1.34 6.92
CA VAL A 131 -5.44 -1.78 6.52
C VAL A 131 -5.49 -3.22 6.03
N THR A 132 -4.71 -3.53 5.00
CA THR A 132 -4.46 -4.88 4.51
C THR A 132 -2.96 -5.11 4.33
N GLU A 133 -2.53 -6.36 4.19
CA GLU A 133 -1.13 -6.70 3.98
C GLU A 133 -0.81 -6.72 2.48
N LYS A 134 0.21 -5.94 2.07
CA LYS A 134 0.80 -6.05 0.74
C LYS A 134 1.84 -7.16 0.76
N VAL A 135 1.68 -8.13 -0.14
CA VAL A 135 2.58 -9.29 -0.27
C VAL A 135 3.18 -9.32 -1.65
N GLU A 136 4.51 -9.38 -1.74
CA GLU A 136 5.21 -9.55 -3.01
C GLU A 136 4.97 -10.96 -3.56
N ARG A 137 4.50 -11.04 -4.81
CA ARG A 137 4.31 -12.29 -5.55
C ARG A 137 5.27 -12.41 -6.73
N ARG A 138 5.61 -13.64 -7.07
CA ARG A 138 6.44 -14.03 -8.21
C ARG A 138 5.63 -14.90 -9.15
N SER A 139 5.73 -14.61 -10.44
CA SER A 139 5.14 -15.42 -11.50
C SER A 139 6.11 -16.52 -11.91
N VAL A 140 5.60 -17.73 -12.04
CA VAL A 140 6.35 -18.87 -12.57
C VAL A 140 5.57 -19.58 -13.66
N LYS A 141 6.31 -20.22 -14.56
CA LYS A 141 5.77 -21.12 -15.58
C LYS A 141 6.22 -22.54 -15.26
N VAL A 142 5.29 -23.48 -15.36
CA VAL A 142 5.54 -24.91 -15.19
C VAL A 142 4.96 -25.64 -16.40
N THR A 143 5.75 -26.49 -17.04
CA THR A 143 5.26 -27.41 -18.07
C THR A 143 5.28 -28.84 -17.52
N ILE A 144 4.15 -29.54 -17.59
CA ILE A 144 3.96 -30.87 -17.03
C ILE A 144 3.20 -31.78 -17.99
N ALA A 145 3.50 -33.08 -17.95
CA ALA A 145 2.65 -34.09 -18.57
C ALA A 145 1.28 -34.16 -17.87
N TYR A 146 0.24 -34.55 -18.62
CA TYR A 146 -1.14 -34.66 -18.12
C TYR A 146 -1.28 -35.53 -16.87
N ALA A 147 -0.44 -36.56 -16.72
CA ALA A 147 -0.43 -37.44 -15.55
C ALA A 147 -0.18 -36.70 -14.23
N PHE A 148 0.55 -35.59 -14.26
CA PHE A 148 0.87 -34.78 -13.09
C PHE A 148 -0.11 -33.62 -12.85
N TYR A 149 -1.00 -33.33 -13.80
CA TYR A 149 -1.83 -32.12 -13.80
C TYR A 149 -2.61 -31.91 -12.49
N GLU A 150 -3.43 -32.89 -12.11
CA GLU A 150 -4.23 -32.85 -10.89
C GLU A 150 -3.38 -32.77 -9.62
N GLN A 151 -2.23 -33.45 -9.63
CA GLN A 151 -1.34 -33.48 -8.47
C GLN A 151 -0.63 -32.14 -8.29
N VAL A 152 -0.19 -31.51 -9.39
CA VAL A 152 0.41 -30.17 -9.37
C VAL A 152 -0.62 -29.12 -8.98
N LYS A 153 -1.88 -29.19 -9.47
CA LYS A 153 -2.95 -28.29 -9.03
C LYS A 153 -3.16 -28.33 -7.50
N ARG A 154 -3.17 -29.53 -6.91
CA ARG A 154 -3.22 -29.68 -5.44
C ARG A 154 -2.01 -29.08 -4.74
N LEU A 155 -0.80 -29.22 -5.29
CA LEU A 155 0.39 -28.57 -4.74
C LEU A 155 0.28 -27.05 -4.81
N VAL A 156 -0.21 -26.49 -5.93
CA VAL A 156 -0.41 -25.04 -6.06
C VAL A 156 -1.29 -24.52 -4.92
N GLU A 157 -2.42 -25.17 -4.66
CA GLU A 157 -3.31 -24.79 -3.55
C GLU A 157 -2.65 -24.97 -2.18
N ALA A 158 -1.95 -26.08 -1.94
CA ALA A 158 -1.29 -26.38 -0.67
C ALA A 158 -0.22 -25.35 -0.30
N TYR A 159 0.45 -24.75 -1.28
CA TYR A 159 1.46 -23.71 -1.11
C TYR A 159 0.93 -22.30 -1.44
N GLN A 160 -0.39 -22.09 -1.31
CA GLN A 160 -1.05 -20.78 -1.47
C GLN A 160 -0.77 -20.08 -2.82
N GLY A 161 -0.47 -20.86 -3.84
CA GLY A 161 -0.32 -20.40 -5.20
C GLY A 161 -1.65 -20.11 -5.86
N GLN A 162 -1.63 -19.29 -6.90
CA GLN A 162 -2.77 -19.03 -7.76
C GLN A 162 -2.44 -19.47 -9.18
N VAL A 163 -3.41 -20.09 -9.84
CA VAL A 163 -3.29 -20.41 -11.26
C VAL A 163 -3.82 -19.22 -12.06
N GLU A 164 -2.95 -18.61 -12.85
CA GLU A 164 -3.28 -17.48 -13.72
C GLU A 164 -3.84 -17.96 -15.05
N THR A 165 -3.15 -18.93 -15.68
CA THR A 165 -3.55 -19.50 -16.97
C THR A 165 -3.15 -20.96 -17.07
N GLU A 166 -3.91 -21.70 -17.88
CA GLU A 166 -3.70 -23.11 -18.19
C GLU A 166 -3.76 -23.28 -19.72
N GLU A 167 -2.72 -23.89 -20.30
CA GLU A 167 -2.62 -24.15 -21.72
C GLU A 167 -2.45 -25.65 -21.94
N PHE A 168 -3.40 -26.26 -22.65
CA PHE A 168 -3.42 -27.70 -22.92
C PHE A 168 -2.95 -27.96 -24.36
N ALA A 169 -1.75 -28.51 -24.50
CA ALA A 169 -1.16 -28.91 -25.77
C ALA A 169 -0.65 -30.36 -25.67
N THR A 170 0.52 -30.68 -26.24
CA THR A 170 1.20 -31.96 -26.02
C THR A 170 1.45 -32.21 -24.52
N ASP A 171 1.86 -31.15 -23.82
CA ASP A 171 1.95 -31.07 -22.36
C ASP A 171 1.06 -29.93 -21.86
N VAL A 172 0.79 -29.92 -20.56
CA VAL A 172 0.05 -28.83 -19.90
C VAL A 172 1.04 -27.78 -19.41
N THR A 173 0.84 -26.54 -19.82
CA THR A 173 1.59 -25.40 -19.31
C THR A 173 0.73 -24.60 -18.34
N LEU A 174 1.24 -24.37 -17.14
CA LEU A 174 0.61 -23.56 -16.10
C LEU A 174 1.41 -22.27 -15.90
N LYS A 175 0.71 -21.14 -15.89
CA LYS A 175 1.23 -19.90 -15.33
C LYS A 175 0.68 -19.73 -13.93
N LEU A 176 1.58 -19.61 -12.97
CA LEU A 176 1.27 -19.62 -11.55
C LEU A 176 1.84 -18.38 -10.88
N THR A 177 1.20 -17.91 -9.81
CA THR A 177 1.77 -16.89 -8.93
C THR A 177 1.87 -17.40 -7.50
N PHE A 178 3.00 -17.13 -6.86
CA PHE A 178 3.26 -17.50 -5.45
C PHE A 178 3.79 -16.30 -4.70
N THR A 179 3.61 -16.27 -3.39
CA THR A 179 4.39 -15.33 -2.56
C THR A 179 5.86 -15.69 -2.60
N THR A 180 6.75 -14.72 -2.41
CA THR A 180 8.21 -14.97 -2.41
C THR A 180 8.64 -16.01 -1.36
N ASP A 181 7.89 -16.16 -0.26
CA ASP A 181 8.18 -17.15 0.78
C ASP A 181 7.73 -18.57 0.39
N GLU A 182 6.58 -18.70 -0.30
CA GLU A 182 6.00 -20.00 -0.66
C GLU A 182 6.62 -20.60 -1.92
N LEU A 183 7.12 -19.76 -2.83
CA LEU A 183 7.65 -20.24 -4.12
C LEU A 183 8.76 -21.30 -3.96
N PRO A 184 9.79 -21.13 -3.08
CA PRO A 184 10.82 -22.15 -2.91
C PRO A 184 10.27 -23.48 -2.37
N LEU A 185 9.24 -23.43 -1.51
CA LEU A 185 8.61 -24.62 -0.94
C LEU A 185 7.82 -25.39 -2.02
N PHE A 186 7.06 -24.66 -2.84
CA PHE A 186 6.39 -25.22 -4.01
C PHE A 186 7.39 -25.86 -4.99
N GLN A 187 8.49 -25.17 -5.31
CA GLN A 187 9.52 -25.68 -6.21
C GLN A 187 10.10 -27.01 -5.73
N ALA A 188 10.40 -27.14 -4.44
CA ALA A 188 10.89 -28.38 -3.85
C ALA A 188 9.84 -29.51 -3.95
N ALA A 189 8.58 -29.23 -3.62
CA ALA A 189 7.50 -30.22 -3.68
C ALA A 189 7.17 -30.66 -5.11
N LEU A 190 7.25 -29.75 -6.08
CA LEU A 190 7.07 -30.03 -7.50
C LEU A 190 8.15 -30.98 -8.01
N ALA A 191 9.41 -30.71 -7.67
CA ALA A 191 10.53 -31.56 -8.07
C ALA A 191 10.39 -32.98 -7.51
N GLU A 192 10.03 -33.13 -6.23
CA GLU A 192 9.80 -34.44 -5.60
C GLU A 192 8.65 -35.20 -6.28
N THR A 193 7.50 -34.54 -6.45
CA THR A 193 6.28 -35.15 -6.99
C THR A 193 6.42 -35.57 -8.45
N SER A 194 7.21 -34.83 -9.22
CA SER A 194 7.46 -35.12 -10.64
C SER A 194 8.71 -35.98 -10.87
N HIS A 195 9.38 -36.46 -9.81
CA HIS A 195 10.67 -37.13 -9.91
C HIS A 195 11.71 -36.32 -10.72
N GLY A 196 11.68 -35.00 -10.58
CA GLY A 196 12.55 -34.05 -11.28
C GLY A 196 12.16 -33.74 -12.73
N GLN A 197 11.02 -34.25 -13.21
CA GLN A 197 10.57 -34.03 -14.59
C GLN A 197 9.93 -32.65 -14.82
N ALA A 198 9.52 -31.96 -13.76
CA ALA A 198 8.93 -30.62 -13.83
C ALA A 198 9.72 -29.63 -12.98
N LEU A 199 9.90 -28.42 -13.53
CA LEU A 199 10.51 -27.29 -12.85
C LEU A 199 9.62 -26.06 -12.99
N ALA A 200 9.62 -25.20 -11.97
CA ALA A 200 8.96 -23.91 -12.03
C ALA A 200 9.97 -22.82 -12.35
N GLU A 201 9.87 -22.27 -13.56
CA GLU A 201 10.75 -21.22 -14.06
C GLU A 201 10.17 -19.85 -13.73
N ILE A 202 10.95 -18.97 -13.11
CA ILE A 202 10.53 -17.60 -12.82
C ILE A 202 10.39 -16.83 -14.12
N VAL A 203 9.21 -16.26 -14.32
CA VAL A 203 8.92 -15.38 -15.45
C VAL A 203 9.09 -13.94 -14.98
N ASN A 204 10.14 -13.27 -15.44
CA ASN A 204 10.29 -11.84 -15.27
C ASN A 204 9.33 -11.14 -16.24
N LEU A 205 8.34 -10.44 -15.71
CA LEU A 205 7.53 -9.47 -16.46
C LEU A 205 8.20 -8.10 -16.40
#